data_AF-A0A670XM59-F1
#
_entry.id   AF-A0A670XM59-F1
#
_cell.length_a   1.000
_cell.length_b   1.000
_cell.length_c   1.000
_cell.angle_alpha   90.00
_cell.angle_beta   90.00
_cell.angle_gamma   90.00
#
_symmetry.space_group_name_H-M   'P 1'
#
loop_
_entity.id
_entity.type
_entity.pdbx_description
1 polymer ?
#
loop_
_entity_poly.entity_id
_entity_poly.type
_entity_poly.pdbx_seq_one_letter_code
_entity_poly.pdbx_strand_id
1 'polypeptide(L)'
;MVVPKGLFFEKATALSGQFTNISILLPIFWLKPMLFSLKVDCTGYPTSACTKEYQPHCASDGITYSNRCLFCNAFIESRGIITFKYYGKCKQ
;
A
#
# COMPACT_ATOMS: atom_id res chain seq x y z
N MET A 1 -12.80 -14.49 -7.82
CA MET A 1 -12.29 -13.26 -8.47
C MET A 1 -11.02 -12.88 -7.75
N VAL A 2 -9.89 -12.88 -8.45
CA VAL A 2 -8.54 -12.77 -7.90
C VAL A 2 -8.32 -11.33 -7.43
N VAL A 3 -8.10 -11.11 -6.13
CA VAL A 3 -7.39 -9.91 -5.66
C VAL A 3 -6.00 -9.99 -6.30
N PRO A 4 -5.57 -9.05 -7.16
CA PRO A 4 -4.28 -9.16 -7.81
C PRO A 4 -3.20 -9.18 -6.73
N LYS A 5 -2.52 -10.34 -6.58
CA LYS A 5 -1.25 -10.43 -5.86
C LYS A 5 -0.29 -9.48 -6.58
N GLY A 6 -0.01 -8.35 -5.97
CA GLY A 6 0.98 -7.40 -6.46
C GLY A 6 0.40 -6.37 -7.42
N LEU A 7 0.01 -5.23 -6.87
CA LEU A 7 0.21 -3.99 -7.61
C LEU A 7 1.69 -3.58 -7.42
N PHE A 8 2.59 -4.30 -8.09
CA PHE A 8 3.95 -3.81 -8.33
C PHE A 8 4.50 -4.40 -9.63
N PHE A 9 4.81 -3.49 -10.57
CA PHE A 9 5.50 -3.67 -11.84
C PHE A 9 4.78 -4.43 -12.96
N GLU A 10 3.93 -3.71 -13.70
CA GLU A 10 4.11 -3.75 -15.15
C GLU A 10 5.21 -2.73 -15.52
N LYS A 11 6.32 -3.27 -16.00
CA LYS A 11 7.36 -2.54 -16.70
C LYS A 11 6.72 -1.84 -17.91
N ALA A 12 6.54 -0.53 -17.83
CA ALA A 12 6.32 0.29 -19.01
C ALA A 12 7.63 1.04 -19.36
N THR A 13 8.57 0.30 -19.94
CA THR A 13 9.51 0.80 -20.97
C THR A 13 10.10 -0.42 -21.66
N ALA A 14 9.55 -0.73 -22.82
CA ALA A 14 10.18 -1.56 -23.82
C ALA A 14 11.42 -0.84 -24.34
N LEU A 15 12.61 -1.32 -24.01
CA LEU A 15 13.80 -1.24 -24.87
C LEU A 15 14.65 -2.50 -24.59
N SER A 16 14.46 -3.49 -25.45
CA SER A 16 15.43 -4.55 -25.70
C SER A 16 16.75 -3.93 -26.19
N GLY A 17 17.86 -4.15 -25.48
CA GLY A 17 19.17 -3.62 -25.89
C GLY A 17 20.30 -4.09 -24.96
N GLN A 18 21.38 -4.56 -25.55
CA GLN A 18 22.42 -5.42 -25.00
C GLN A 18 23.38 -4.79 -23.95
N PHE A 19 23.87 -5.66 -23.07
CA PHE A 19 25.17 -5.68 -22.39
C PHE A 19 26.05 -4.42 -22.46
N THR A 20 26.42 -3.85 -21.32
CA THR A 20 27.84 -3.56 -21.00
C THR A 20 28.04 -3.32 -19.48
N ASN A 21 28.91 -4.15 -18.90
CA ASN A 21 29.71 -3.94 -17.69
C ASN A 21 29.03 -3.72 -16.31
N ILE A 22 29.27 -4.70 -15.43
CA ILE A 22 28.79 -4.84 -14.04
C ILE A 22 29.43 -3.82 -13.06
N SER A 23 30.25 -2.88 -13.53
CA SER A 23 31.04 -1.98 -12.65
C SER A 23 30.42 -0.61 -12.35
N ILE A 24 29.14 -0.37 -12.67
CA ILE A 24 28.45 0.92 -12.38
C ILE A 24 27.17 0.72 -11.52
N LEU A 25 26.98 -0.47 -10.91
CA LEU A 25 25.83 -0.77 -10.03
C LEU A 25 25.93 -0.18 -8.60
N LEU A 26 26.86 0.73 -8.37
CA LEU A 26 27.07 1.45 -7.10
C LEU A 26 27.27 2.93 -7.46
N PRO A 27 26.21 3.75 -7.69
CA PRO A 27 25.34 4.19 -6.60
C PRO A 27 23.86 4.50 -6.98
N ILE A 28 23.33 4.04 -8.12
CA ILE A 28 21.92 4.36 -8.52
C ILE A 28 20.90 3.58 -7.66
N PHE A 29 21.35 2.51 -6.99
CA PHE A 29 20.56 1.81 -5.98
C PHE A 29 20.51 2.56 -4.62
N TRP A 30 21.15 3.72 -4.49
CA TRP A 30 21.18 4.56 -3.28
C TRP A 30 20.20 5.74 -3.31
N LEU A 31 19.32 5.80 -4.31
CA LEU A 31 18.15 6.70 -4.30
C LEU A 31 16.86 5.94 -4.64
N LYS A 32 16.78 4.65 -4.31
CA LYS A 32 15.47 4.06 -4.00
C LYS A 32 15.06 4.73 -2.70
N PRO A 33 14.16 5.71 -2.73
CA PRO A 33 13.90 6.54 -1.59
C PRO A 33 13.46 5.65 -0.43
N MET A 34 13.61 6.16 0.79
CA MET A 34 12.98 5.68 2.01
C MET A 34 11.43 5.74 1.93
N LEU A 35 10.85 5.42 0.77
CA LEU A 35 9.46 5.40 0.40
C LEU A 35 8.95 3.96 0.29
N PHE A 36 9.51 3.03 1.07
CA PHE A 36 8.78 1.81 1.40
C PHE A 36 7.72 2.20 2.43
N SER A 37 6.60 2.67 1.88
CA SER A 37 5.54 3.43 2.55
C SER A 37 5.08 2.82 3.87
N LEU A 38 4.69 3.70 4.79
CA LEU A 38 3.71 3.49 5.87
C LEU A 38 2.35 3.04 5.28
N LYS A 39 2.30 1.89 4.62
CA LYS A 39 1.08 1.30 4.04
C LYS A 39 0.59 0.22 4.99
N VAL A 40 -0.71 0.30 5.32
CA VAL A 40 -1.39 -0.75 6.07
C VAL A 40 -1.47 -1.98 5.18
N ASP A 41 -0.99 -3.11 5.68
CA ASP A 41 -1.10 -4.39 4.98
C ASP A 41 -2.57 -4.83 4.98
N CYS A 42 -3.16 -5.03 3.81
CA CYS A 42 -4.55 -5.50 3.67
C CYS A 42 -4.61 -6.87 2.97
N THR A 43 -3.55 -7.68 3.09
CA THR A 43 -3.60 -9.08 2.69
C THR A 43 -4.66 -9.84 3.50
N GLY A 44 -5.51 -10.62 2.84
CA GLY A 44 -6.58 -11.41 3.48
C GLY A 44 -7.93 -10.71 3.68
N TYR A 45 -8.10 -9.49 3.17
CA TYR A 45 -9.37 -8.75 3.18
C TYR A 45 -10.08 -8.83 1.81
N PRO A 46 -11.41 -8.64 1.74
CA PRO A 46 -12.31 -8.31 2.84
C PRO A 46 -12.68 -9.54 3.69
N THR A 47 -12.98 -9.31 4.96
CA THR A 47 -13.52 -10.32 5.89
C THR A 47 -14.88 -9.88 6.43
N SER A 48 -15.80 -10.82 6.64
CA SER A 48 -17.12 -10.57 7.20
C SER A 48 -17.09 -10.31 8.71
N ALA A 49 -16.05 -10.78 9.40
CA ALA A 49 -15.89 -10.64 10.84
C ALA A 49 -14.61 -9.87 11.17
N CYS A 50 -14.77 -8.77 11.91
CA CYS A 50 -13.67 -8.00 12.47
C CYS A 50 -13.60 -8.17 13.99
N THR A 51 -12.39 -8.22 14.54
CA THR A 51 -12.18 -8.11 15.98
C THR A 51 -12.60 -6.71 16.46
N LYS A 52 -12.97 -6.60 17.75
CA LYS A 52 -13.31 -5.31 18.38
C LYS A 52 -12.11 -4.61 19.02
N GLU A 53 -10.90 -4.93 18.53
CA GLU A 53 -9.70 -4.22 18.96
C GLU A 53 -9.80 -2.76 18.53
N TYR A 54 -9.34 -1.85 19.40
CA TYR A 54 -9.38 -0.42 19.12
C TYR A 54 -7.96 0.08 18.77
N GLN A 55 -7.71 0.19 17.47
CA GLN A 55 -6.49 0.75 16.90
C GLN A 55 -6.90 1.71 15.77
N PRO A 56 -7.17 2.99 16.07
CA PRO A 56 -7.76 3.88 15.08
C PRO A 56 -6.79 4.18 13.92
N HIS A 57 -7.32 4.22 12.70
CA HIS A 57 -6.61 4.57 11.47
C HIS A 57 -7.33 5.74 10.79
N CYS A 58 -6.59 6.81 10.48
CA CYS A 58 -7.12 7.92 9.70
C CYS A 58 -6.87 7.65 8.22
N ALA A 59 -7.93 7.76 7.43
CA ALA A 59 -7.89 7.58 5.98
C ALA A 59 -7.96 8.93 5.24
N SER A 60 -7.74 8.89 3.92
CA SER A 60 -7.73 10.08 3.05
C SER A 60 -9.10 10.73 2.88
N ASP A 61 -10.18 9.98 3.14
CA ASP A 61 -11.57 10.46 3.18
C ASP A 61 -11.91 11.26 4.46
N GLY A 62 -10.97 11.37 5.40
CA GLY A 62 -11.18 12.04 6.69
C GLY A 62 -11.96 11.18 7.70
N ILE A 63 -12.25 9.91 7.36
CA ILE A 63 -12.94 8.98 8.24
C ILE A 63 -11.93 8.25 9.12
N THR A 64 -12.29 8.11 10.39
CA THR A 64 -11.52 7.29 11.34
C THR A 64 -12.07 5.88 11.37
N TYR A 65 -11.24 4.92 10.97
CA TYR A 65 -11.55 3.49 11.06
C TYR A 65 -11.05 2.96 12.41
N SER A 66 -11.92 2.36 13.21
CA SER A 66 -11.58 1.98 14.60
C SER A 66 -10.51 0.87 14.70
N ASN A 67 -10.27 0.13 13.63
CA ASN A 67 -9.20 -0.86 13.51
C ASN A 67 -8.80 -1.12 12.07
N ARG A 68 -7.70 -1.86 11.91
CA ARG A 68 -7.16 -2.32 10.61
C ARG A 68 -8.19 -3.07 9.79
N CYS A 69 -9.03 -3.89 10.42
CA CYS A 69 -10.00 -4.71 9.70
C CYS A 69 -11.06 -3.87 8.99
N LEU A 70 -11.65 -2.91 9.71
CA LEU A 70 -12.61 -1.98 9.15
C LEU A 70 -11.99 -1.11 8.03
N PHE A 71 -10.76 -0.62 8.25
CA PHE A 71 -10.04 0.13 7.24
C PHE A 71 -9.78 -0.70 5.97
N CYS A 72 -9.26 -1.92 6.11
CA CYS A 72 -8.94 -2.76 4.96
C CYS A 72 -10.18 -3.23 4.20
N ASN A 73 -11.29 -3.51 4.88
CA ASN A 73 -12.57 -3.79 4.22
C ASN A 73 -13.01 -2.60 3.36
N ALA A 74 -13.01 -1.39 3.92
CA ALA A 74 -13.38 -0.18 3.18
C ALA A 74 -12.38 0.17 2.05
N PHE A 75 -11.10 -0.05 2.27
CA PHE A 75 -10.05 0.12 1.26
C PHE A 75 -10.32 -0.76 0.03
N ILE A 76 -10.63 -2.04 0.25
CA ILE A 76 -10.92 -2.98 -0.84
C ILE A 76 -12.27 -2.68 -1.50
N GLU A 77 -13.29 -2.35 -0.71
CA GLU A 77 -14.62 -1.99 -1.21
C GLU A 77 -14.59 -0.73 -2.09
N SER A 78 -13.81 0.27 -1.67
CA SER A 78 -13.56 1.49 -2.45
C SER A 78 -12.55 1.30 -3.59
N ARG A 79 -12.08 0.07 -3.85
CA ARG A 79 -11.10 -0.24 -4.90
C ARG A 79 -9.80 0.58 -4.81
N GLY A 80 -9.37 0.90 -3.59
CA GLY A 80 -8.15 1.66 -3.32
C GLY A 80 -8.27 3.17 -3.51
N ILE A 81 -9.49 3.71 -3.66
CA ILE A 81 -9.74 5.16 -3.66
C ILE A 81 -9.42 5.74 -2.28
N ILE A 82 -9.86 5.06 -1.22
CA ILE A 82 -9.52 5.42 0.15
C ILE A 82 -8.08 4.99 0.38
N THR A 83 -7.23 5.87 0.90
CA THR A 83 -5.83 5.55 1.21
C THR A 83 -5.53 5.82 2.67
N PHE A 84 -4.54 5.14 3.22
CA PHE A 84 -4.13 5.35 4.60
C PHE A 84 -3.37 6.68 4.74
N LYS A 85 -3.72 7.47 5.75
CA LYS A 85 -3.07 8.76 6.03
C LYS A 85 -2.10 8.65 7.21
N TYR A 86 -2.59 8.26 8.38
CA TYR A 86 -1.78 8.05 9.58
C TYR A 86 -2.53 7.24 10.64
N TYR A 87 -1.78 6.68 11.60
CA TYR A 87 -2.36 6.00 12.77
C TYR A 87 -2.95 7.01 13.74
N GLY A 88 -4.12 6.71 14.30
CA GLY A 88 -4.87 7.60 15.18
C GLY A 88 -6.25 7.97 14.62
N LYS A 89 -6.98 8.77 15.39
CA LYS A 89 -8.20 9.42 14.92
C LYS A 89 -7.85 10.54 13.94
N CYS A 90 -8.67 10.75 12.92
CA CYS A 90 -8.56 11.93 12.09
C CYS A 90 -8.81 13.19 12.94
N LYS A 91 -7.90 14.16 12.84
CA LYS A 91 -8.11 15.51 13.35
C LYS A 91 -8.98 16.25 12.32
N GLN A 92 -10.20 16.61 12.71
CA GLN A 92 -11.08 17.48 11.92
C GLN A 92 -10.48 18.88 11.80
#